data_AF-A0A839WRD9-F1
#
_entry.id   AF-A0A839WRD9-F1
#
_cell.length_a   1.000
_cell.length_b   1.000
_cell.length_c   1.000
_cell.angle_alpha   90.00
_cell.angle_beta   90.00
_cell.angle_gamma   90.00
#
_symmetry.space_group_name_H-M   'P 1'
#
loop_
_entity.id
_entity.type
_entity.pdbx_description
1 polymer ?
#
loop_
_entity_poly.entity_id
_entity_poly.type
_entity_poly.pdbx_seq_one_letter_code
_entity_poly.pdbx_strand_id
1 'polypeptide(L)'
;MPPCTTFDWMAGLPGWEPCPQGERLDLPLDVFVHRSGMAEQDWAFAFVSWASDRLIRTGEWYELQTHTLPGGTEGVRIVRERPPHA
;
A
#
# COMPACT_ATOMS: atom_id res chain seq x y z
N MET A 1 5.79 -22.68 -0.18
CA MET A 1 5.99 -21.49 -1.05
C MET A 1 6.63 -20.42 -0.18
N PRO A 2 7.67 -19.69 -0.65
CA PRO A 2 8.23 -18.62 0.18
C PRO A 2 7.11 -17.57 0.41
N PRO A 3 7.13 -16.82 1.51
CA PRO A 3 6.13 -15.79 1.74
C PRO A 3 6.29 -14.77 0.62
N CYS A 4 5.32 -14.70 -0.30
CA CYS A 4 5.35 -13.70 -1.34
C CYS A 4 5.12 -12.33 -0.70
N THR A 5 6.23 -11.61 -0.56
CA THR A 5 6.46 -10.20 -0.21
C THR A 5 5.77 -9.24 -1.20
N THR A 6 4.50 -9.53 -1.51
CA THR A 6 3.83 -9.05 -2.73
C THR A 6 3.72 -7.53 -2.78
N PHE A 7 3.69 -6.87 -1.63
CA PHE A 7 3.62 -5.41 -1.51
C PHE A 7 4.81 -4.79 -0.78
N ASP A 8 5.86 -5.56 -0.45
CA ASP A 8 7.03 -5.02 0.25
C ASP A 8 7.79 -3.96 -0.58
N TRP A 9 7.63 -4.00 -1.90
CA TRP A 9 8.16 -2.97 -2.81
C TRP A 9 7.62 -1.56 -2.50
N MET A 10 6.42 -1.43 -1.91
CA MET A 10 5.83 -0.13 -1.58
C MET A 10 6.66 0.65 -0.57
N ALA A 11 7.26 -0.05 0.41
CA ALA A 11 8.01 0.57 1.49
C ALA A 11 9.23 1.36 0.95
N GLY A 12 9.81 0.89 -0.16
CA GLY A 12 10.96 1.52 -0.83
C GLY A 12 10.61 2.50 -1.95
N LEU A 13 9.33 2.78 -2.22
CA LEU A 13 8.98 3.75 -3.25
C LEU A 13 9.37 5.18 -2.86
N PRO A 14 9.86 5.99 -3.79
CA PRO A 14 9.94 7.44 -3.60
C PRO A 14 8.54 8.06 -3.65
N GLY A 15 8.38 9.27 -3.09
CA GLY A 15 7.13 10.03 -3.19
C GLY A 15 6.17 9.86 -2.00
N TRP A 16 6.62 9.24 -0.90
CA TRP A 16 5.91 9.33 0.37
C TRP A 16 5.92 10.77 0.87
N GLU A 17 4.74 11.32 1.07
CA GLU A 17 4.53 12.67 1.60
C GLU A 17 4.11 12.58 3.07
N PRO A 18 4.60 13.47 3.95
CA PRO A 18 4.11 13.51 5.32
C PRO A 18 2.61 13.86 5.38
N CYS A 19 1.87 13.18 6.23
CA CYS A 19 0.47 13.47 6.55
C CYS A 19 0.22 13.36 8.07
N PRO A 20 -0.89 13.88 8.61
CA PRO A 20 -1.15 13.85 10.06
C PRO A 20 -1.09 12.44 10.69
N GLN A 21 -1.45 11.42 9.92
CA GLN A 21 -1.45 10.02 10.33
C GLN A 21 -0.08 9.33 10.17
N GLY A 22 0.86 9.92 9.43
CA GLY A 22 2.14 9.26 9.10
C GLY A 22 2.68 9.72 7.76
N GLU A 23 2.80 8.80 6.82
CA GLU A 23 3.20 9.10 5.44
C GLU A 23 2.12 8.61 4.46
N ARG A 24 1.90 9.36 3.39
CA ARG A 24 0.94 9.07 2.34
C ARG A 24 1.63 8.91 1.00
N LEU A 25 1.16 7.97 0.20
CA LEU A 25 1.55 7.77 -1.19
C LEU A 25 0.30 7.62 -2.05
N ASP A 26 0.21 8.41 -3.11
CA ASP A 26 -0.86 8.29 -4.11
C ASP A 26 -0.26 7.65 -5.40
N LEU A 27 -0.91 6.63 -5.94
CA LEU A 27 -0.48 5.90 -7.15
C LEU A 27 -1.66 5.65 -8.08
N PRO A 28 -1.46 5.61 -9.41
CA PRO A 28 -2.46 5.06 -10.33
C PRO A 28 -2.81 3.60 -9.97
N LEU A 29 -4.10 3.26 -10.00
CA LEU A 29 -4.59 1.95 -9.60
C LEU A 29 -4.02 0.84 -10.51
N ASP A 30 -3.96 1.08 -11.81
CA ASP A 30 -3.39 0.16 -12.79
C ASP A 30 -1.91 -0.17 -12.49
N VAL A 31 -1.11 0.84 -12.14
CA VAL A 31 0.29 0.68 -11.75
C VAL A 31 0.40 -0.14 -10.46
N PHE A 32 -0.47 0.13 -9.49
CA PHE A 32 -0.50 -0.60 -8.22
C PHE A 32 -0.82 -2.09 -8.44
N VAL A 33 -1.89 -2.39 -9.17
CA VAL A 33 -2.31 -3.76 -9.48
C VAL A 33 -1.23 -4.48 -10.28
N HIS A 34 -0.68 -3.84 -11.32
CA HIS A 34 0.37 -4.43 -12.14
C HIS A 34 1.62 -4.79 -11.32
N ARG A 35 2.09 -3.89 -10.44
CA ARG A 35 3.26 -4.14 -9.60
C ARG A 35 3.01 -5.17 -8.51
N SER A 36 1.77 -5.32 -8.05
CA SER A 36 1.40 -6.39 -7.12
C SER A 36 1.46 -7.79 -7.76
N GLY A 37 1.40 -7.89 -9.09
CA GLY A 37 1.34 -9.18 -9.79
C GLY A 37 0.07 -9.99 -9.50
N MET A 38 -0.94 -9.36 -8.87
CA MET A 38 -2.23 -9.96 -8.56
C MET A 38 -3.22 -9.77 -9.71
N ALA A 39 -4.24 -10.63 -9.77
CA ALA A 39 -5.39 -10.39 -10.63
C ALA A 39 -6.17 -9.16 -10.14
N GLU A 40 -6.82 -8.46 -11.08
CA GLU A 40 -7.57 -7.22 -10.82
C GLU A 40 -8.70 -7.39 -9.79
N GLN A 41 -9.25 -8.59 -9.66
CA GLN A 41 -10.29 -8.91 -8.69
C GLN A 41 -9.76 -9.31 -7.30
N ASP A 42 -8.47 -9.64 -7.18
CA ASP A 42 -7.90 -10.26 -5.99
C ASP A 42 -6.97 -9.33 -5.20
N TRP A 43 -6.46 -8.25 -5.83
CA TRP A 43 -5.44 -7.39 -5.23
C TRP A 43 -5.88 -6.78 -3.90
N ALA A 44 -7.16 -6.42 -3.74
CA ALA A 44 -7.67 -5.75 -2.55
C ALA A 44 -7.61 -6.69 -1.33
N PHE A 45 -8.06 -7.93 -1.51
CA PHE A 45 -7.97 -8.95 -0.46
C PHE A 45 -6.52 -9.33 -0.17
N ALA A 46 -5.68 -9.44 -1.20
CA ALA A 46 -4.26 -9.71 -1.04
C ALA A 46 -3.55 -8.60 -0.26
N PHE A 47 -3.89 -7.33 -0.51
CA PHE A 47 -3.34 -6.19 0.21
C PHE A 47 -3.72 -6.23 1.69
N VAL A 48 -5.00 -6.44 2.03
CA VAL A 48 -5.45 -6.53 3.43
C VAL A 48 -4.75 -7.68 4.17
N SER A 49 -4.58 -8.83 3.50
CA SER A 49 -3.87 -9.98 4.05
C SER A 49 -2.41 -9.65 4.34
N TRP A 50 -1.72 -9.00 3.41
CA TRP A 50 -0.34 -8.55 3.59
C TRP A 50 -0.20 -7.48 4.67
N ALA A 51 -1.07 -6.47 4.69
CA ALA A 51 -1.03 -5.38 5.67
C ALA A 51 -1.23 -5.93 7.09
N SER A 52 -2.11 -6.91 7.25
CA SER A 52 -2.35 -7.59 8.53
C SER A 52 -1.12 -8.38 8.99
N ASP A 53 -0.48 -9.17 8.12
CA ASP A 53 0.76 -9.90 8.44
C ASP A 53 1.87 -8.92 8.85
N ARG A 54 2.02 -7.82 8.10
CA ARG A 54 3.04 -6.81 8.36
C ARG A 54 2.82 -6.08 9.68
N LEU A 55 1.58 -5.71 10.00
CA LEU A 55 1.22 -5.12 11.29
C LEU A 55 1.63 -6.03 12.45
N ILE A 56 1.31 -7.33 12.37
CA ILE A 56 1.65 -8.30 13.42
C ILE A 56 3.17 -8.44 13.58
N ARG A 57 3.91 -8.47 12.47
CA ARG A 57 5.35 -8.73 12.50
C ARG A 57 6.22 -7.52 12.81
N THR A 58 5.79 -6.32 12.39
CA THR A 58 6.64 -5.12 12.39
C THR A 58 6.03 -3.95 13.16
N GLY A 59 4.73 -4.01 13.46
CA GLY A 59 3.99 -2.89 14.02
C GLY A 59 3.69 -1.77 13.02
N GLU A 60 4.10 -1.90 11.74
CA GLU A 60 3.76 -0.92 10.71
C GLU A 60 2.32 -1.12 10.23
N TRP A 61 1.54 -0.04 10.29
CA TRP A 61 0.16 0.00 9.78
C TRP A 61 0.14 0.49 8.34
N TYR A 62 -0.68 -0.13 7.51
CA TYR A 62 -0.94 0.29 6.13
C TYR A 62 -2.44 0.33 5.88
N GLU A 63 -2.93 1.47 5.39
CA GLU A 63 -4.31 1.67 4.94
C GLU A 63 -4.33 1.99 3.44
N LEU A 64 -5.34 1.51 2.72
CA LEU A 64 -5.54 1.80 1.30
C LEU A 64 -6.96 2.30 1.05
N GLN A 65 -7.08 3.37 0.27
CA GLN A 65 -8.34 3.92 -0.19
C GLN A 65 -8.28 4.14 -1.70
N THR A 66 -9.30 3.72 -2.43
CA THR A 66 -9.44 4.06 -3.86
C THR A 66 -9.99 5.48 -3.99
N HIS A 67 -9.45 6.26 -4.92
CA HIS A 67 -9.92 7.62 -5.20
C HIS A 67 -9.69 8.01 -6.67
N THR A 68 -10.11 9.22 -7.04
CA THR A 68 -9.79 9.78 -8.36
C THR A 68 -8.60 10.73 -8.23
N LEU A 69 -7.55 10.47 -8.99
CA LEU A 69 -6.37 11.32 -9.12
C LEU A 69 -6.69 12.58 -9.96
N PRO A 70 -5.87 13.63 -9.85
CA PRO A 70 -5.94 14.77 -10.76
C PRO A 70 -5.91 14.32 -12.22
N GLY A 71 -6.89 14.77 -13.01
CA GLY A 71 -7.05 14.34 -14.40
C GLY A 71 -8.02 13.18 -14.62
N GLY A 72 -8.71 12.70 -13.58
CA GLY A 72 -9.81 11.73 -13.71
C GLY A 72 -9.37 10.27 -13.74
N THR A 73 -8.09 9.99 -13.46
CA THR A 73 -7.56 8.61 -13.41
C THR A 73 -7.91 7.96 -12.07
N GLU A 74 -8.26 6.68 -12.08
CA GLU A 74 -8.43 5.92 -10.84
C GLU A 74 -7.08 5.71 -10.16
N GLY A 75 -7.03 5.98 -8.86
CA GLY A 75 -5.83 5.82 -8.04
C GLY A 75 -6.10 5.15 -6.73
N VAL A 76 -5.02 4.76 -6.07
CA VAL A 76 -5.00 4.33 -4.69
C VAL A 76 -4.20 5.32 -3.88
N ARG A 77 -4.79 5.69 -2.74
CA ARG A 77 -4.13 6.38 -1.65
C ARG A 77 -3.72 5.36 -0.62
N ILE A 78 -2.44 5.30 -0.33
CA ILE A 78 -1.88 4.43 0.71
C ILE A 78 -1.37 5.33 1.82
N VAL A 79 -1.77 5.03 3.06
CA VAL A 79 -1.22 5.66 4.26
C VAL A 79 -0.42 4.60 5.01
N ARG A 80 0.79 4.95 5.44
CA ARG A 80 1.59 4.12 6.33
C ARG A 80 1.85 4.86 7.64
N GLU A 81 1.74 4.12 8.74
CA GLU A 81 2.13 4.59 10.06
C GLU A 81 3.21 3.66 10.60
N ARG A 82 4.34 4.25 11.02
CA ARG A 82 5.41 3.50 11.67
C ARG A 82 5.18 3.48 13.17
N PRO A 83 5.56 2.39 13.86
CA PRO A 83 5.44 2.34 15.31
C PRO A 83 6.25 3.48 15.95
N PRO A 84 5.77 4.08 17.05
CA PRO A 84 6.40 5.25 17.69
C PRO A 84 7.81 5.02 18.25
N HIS A 85 8.36 3.80 18.11
CA HIS A 85 9.66 3.38 18.64
C HIS A 85 10.48 2.55 17.63
N ALA A 86 10.49 2.95 16.35
CA ALA A 86 11.42 2.39 15.36
C ALA A 86 12.77 3.14 15.38
#